data_AF-A0A3B3RXV0-F1
#
_entry.id   AF-A0A3B3RXV0-F1
#
_cell.length_a   1.000
_cell.length_b   1.000
_cell.length_c   1.000
_cell.angle_alpha   90.00
_cell.angle_beta   90.00
_cell.angle_gamma   90.00
#
_symmetry.space_group_name_H-M   'P 1'
#
loop_
_entity.id
_entity.type
_entity.pdbx_description
1 polymer ?
#
loop_
_entity_poly.entity_id
_entity_poly.type
_entity_poly.pdbx_seq_one_letter_code
_entity_poly.pdbx_strand_id
1 'polypeptide(L)'
;MLDGAHKPDGQDPLIKGAARRQTEVQMCQAVLPCHANHRGDLGAGQLLKWMDTTACLAEKHAGIACVTASMDDIQFEETVRVGQVITIRAKVNRSFNTSMEQVGIHVSVQDVLSGMQKKVCLAFSTFVGKPTGSKKVCLTLVSVPVSAEEQLEHSLASERRRLRLYNQGAFAKLMQDYHILNSNTEMTQVESTELVLPPNANHHGNTFGGQVMSWMENVASVAARLCGTFPTLRAVDMFKFRGPSTVGDRLVFKAMVNNVFGTSAEVGVKVEAYNCQEWNQGRPRHINSAFLIYHTDEEQQHSFPRVTYTTDGERRHRAAIVRRRIRLAKHLLSCKDEGPLSVPWDKGNQLQVYLGYNNVATLTILAAKKDWQASSISNKDSLCMRVEMDVHAPAFHAFSLLSDLCLRPQWDQHYSCEEVEKADEEERVYHVKCPPINGESGRDFVFLLSERQPCKDDPYIVALRSVTVTAVPPQDDYIRSETQCAGFLIWSKNCTNCKVSYYNQVTLGVLPYVVGNLAGWSRCMEDTASSCIAFLGRDVLPVPLHTS
;
A
#
# COMPACT_ATOMS: atom_id res chain seq x y z
N MET A 1 47.42 58.78 -16.89
CA MET A 1 46.12 59.06 -17.54
C MET A 1 45.10 58.24 -16.76
N LEU A 2 44.43 58.86 -15.77
CA LEU A 2 43.01 59.30 -15.83
C LEU A 2 42.09 58.10 -16.18
N ASP A 3 41.02 57.73 -15.48
CA ASP A 3 40.18 58.33 -14.43
C ASP A 3 39.16 57.24 -14.01
N GLY A 4 38.46 57.44 -12.88
CA GLY A 4 37.06 57.01 -12.78
C GLY A 4 36.72 55.88 -11.80
N ALA A 5 36.31 56.26 -10.59
CA ALA A 5 35.62 55.42 -9.61
C ALA A 5 34.13 55.23 -9.95
N HIS A 6 33.60 54.02 -9.75
CA HIS A 6 32.17 53.81 -9.51
C HIS A 6 31.92 52.64 -8.54
N LYS A 7 31.14 52.94 -7.49
CA LYS A 7 30.65 52.01 -6.45
C LYS A 7 29.77 50.91 -7.06
N PRO A 8 29.71 49.69 -6.51
CA PRO A 8 28.63 48.78 -6.82
C PRO A 8 27.45 49.07 -5.88
N ASP A 9 26.34 49.52 -6.48
CA ASP A 9 25.01 49.53 -5.89
C ASP A 9 24.58 48.11 -5.52
N GLY A 10 23.83 48.02 -4.42
CA GLY A 10 23.19 46.80 -3.97
C GLY A 10 22.16 46.32 -4.99
N GLN A 11 22.25 45.03 -5.33
CA GLN A 11 21.13 44.24 -5.82
C GLN A 11 21.30 42.83 -5.28
N ASP A 12 20.44 42.50 -4.31
CA ASP A 12 20.11 41.13 -3.92
C ASP A 12 19.81 40.31 -5.17
N PRO A 13 20.52 39.20 -5.44
CA PRO A 13 20.00 38.22 -6.36
C PRO A 13 18.90 37.44 -5.62
N LEU A 14 17.66 37.85 -5.87
CA LEU A 14 16.48 37.00 -5.86
C LEU A 14 16.86 35.53 -6.10
N ILE A 15 16.66 34.70 -5.08
CA ILE A 15 16.77 33.24 -5.14
C ILE A 15 15.69 32.74 -6.12
N LYS A 16 16.03 32.77 -7.41
CA LYS A 16 15.25 32.17 -8.48
C LYS A 16 15.47 30.65 -8.42
N GLY A 17 14.39 29.94 -8.12
CA GLY A 17 14.15 28.55 -8.51
C GLY A 17 15.10 27.51 -7.90
N ALA A 18 14.69 26.91 -6.78
CA ALA A 18 15.24 25.61 -6.39
C ALA A 18 15.01 24.63 -7.56
N ALA A 19 16.09 24.27 -8.26
CA ALA A 19 16.06 23.35 -9.38
C ALA A 19 15.36 22.05 -8.95
N ARG A 20 14.24 21.74 -9.60
CA ARG A 20 13.42 20.54 -9.40
C ARG A 20 14.31 19.32 -9.63
N ARG A 21 14.77 18.67 -8.57
CA ARG A 21 15.55 17.43 -8.68
C ARG A 21 14.61 16.34 -9.18
N GLN A 22 14.98 15.63 -10.25
CA GLN A 22 14.20 14.51 -10.77
C GLN A 22 14.04 13.45 -9.67
N THR A 23 12.81 13.21 -9.21
CA THR A 23 12.42 12.21 -8.21
C THR A 23 12.05 10.85 -8.84
N GLU A 24 12.14 10.79 -10.17
CA GLU A 24 11.84 9.61 -10.98
C GLU A 24 13.11 9.18 -11.73
N VAL A 25 13.39 7.88 -11.69
CA VAL A 25 14.46 7.24 -12.45
C VAL A 25 13.84 6.16 -13.32
N GLN A 26 14.23 6.15 -14.58
CA GLN A 26 13.84 5.11 -15.52
C GLN A 26 15.09 4.32 -15.95
N MET A 27 14.97 2.99 -15.91
CA MET A 27 15.95 2.07 -16.48
C MET A 27 15.28 1.23 -17.56
N CYS A 28 15.91 1.16 -18.73
CA CYS A 28 15.51 0.29 -19.83
C CYS A 28 16.61 -0.75 -20.05
N GLN A 29 16.25 -2.02 -20.15
CA GLN A 29 17.18 -3.13 -20.38
C GLN A 29 16.62 -4.07 -21.44
N ALA A 30 17.45 -4.45 -22.40
CA ALA A 30 17.11 -5.54 -23.33
C ALA A 30 17.32 -6.88 -22.62
N VAL A 31 16.38 -7.81 -22.77
CA VAL A 31 16.50 -9.15 -22.21
C VAL A 31 17.38 -9.99 -23.12
N LEU A 32 18.60 -10.24 -22.66
CA LEU A 32 19.60 -11.06 -23.33
C LEU A 32 19.53 -12.51 -22.85
N PRO A 33 20.07 -13.48 -23.61
CA PRO A 33 20.12 -14.88 -23.19
C PRO A 33 20.78 -15.11 -21.82
N CYS A 34 21.79 -14.30 -21.45
CA CYS A 34 22.45 -14.38 -20.14
C CYS A 34 21.56 -13.93 -18.96
N HIS A 35 20.44 -13.25 -19.24
CA HIS A 35 19.46 -12.83 -18.24
C HIS A 35 18.33 -13.84 -18.07
N ALA A 36 18.25 -14.85 -18.95
CA ALA A 36 17.13 -15.77 -19.03
C ALA A 36 17.42 -17.12 -18.37
N ASN A 37 16.35 -17.80 -18.03
CA ASN A 37 16.34 -19.19 -17.58
C ASN A 37 16.42 -20.15 -18.79
N HIS A 38 16.46 -21.44 -18.52
CA HIS A 38 16.49 -22.53 -19.51
C HIS A 38 15.33 -22.53 -20.53
N ARG A 39 14.22 -21.82 -20.28
CA ARG A 39 13.09 -21.67 -21.22
C ARG A 39 13.18 -20.40 -22.07
N GLY A 40 14.17 -19.55 -21.85
CA GLY A 40 14.26 -18.25 -22.50
C GLY A 40 13.40 -17.16 -21.85
N ASP A 41 12.90 -17.39 -20.63
CA ASP A 41 12.21 -16.36 -19.84
C ASP A 41 13.21 -15.66 -18.91
N LEU A 42 13.04 -14.35 -18.70
CA LEU A 42 13.83 -13.55 -17.78
C LEU A 42 13.82 -14.18 -16.37
N GLY A 43 15.01 -14.42 -15.81
CA GLY A 43 15.16 -14.90 -14.44
C GLY A 43 14.55 -13.89 -13.46
N ALA A 44 13.64 -14.33 -12.60
CA ALA A 44 12.94 -13.43 -11.71
C ALA A 44 13.89 -12.77 -10.69
N GLY A 45 14.95 -13.45 -10.27
CA GLY A 45 16.02 -12.87 -9.46
C GLY A 45 16.72 -11.70 -10.14
N GLN A 46 16.96 -11.77 -11.45
CA GLN A 46 17.57 -10.67 -12.22
C GLN A 46 16.62 -9.47 -12.29
N LEU A 47 15.32 -9.72 -12.47
CA LEU A 47 14.31 -8.67 -12.42
C LEU A 47 14.29 -7.96 -11.06
N LEU A 48 14.28 -8.72 -9.96
CA LEU A 48 14.32 -8.17 -8.59
C LEU A 48 15.58 -7.32 -8.35
N LYS A 49 16.73 -7.76 -8.88
CA LYS A 49 17.98 -6.99 -8.81
C LYS A 49 17.87 -5.65 -9.55
N TRP A 50 17.30 -5.66 -10.75
CA TRP A 50 17.09 -4.45 -11.55
C TRP A 50 16.08 -3.49 -10.92
N MET A 51 14.99 -4.01 -10.34
CA MET A 51 14.00 -3.21 -9.61
C MET A 51 14.64 -2.49 -8.43
N ASP A 52 15.39 -3.22 -7.59
CA ASP A 52 16.08 -2.63 -6.43
C ASP A 52 17.14 -1.60 -6.83
N THR A 53 17.91 -1.89 -7.88
CA THR A 53 18.93 -0.96 -8.40
C THR A 53 18.28 0.34 -8.86
N THR A 54 17.17 0.25 -9.62
CA THR A 54 16.45 1.43 -10.12
C THR A 54 15.85 2.23 -8.97
N ALA A 55 15.29 1.56 -7.98
CA ALA A 55 14.73 2.21 -6.80
C ALA A 55 15.81 2.87 -5.93
N CYS A 56 16.93 2.21 -5.68
CA CYS A 56 18.08 2.78 -4.97
C CYS A 56 18.65 4.02 -5.69
N LEU A 57 18.62 4.03 -7.03
CA LEU A 57 19.03 5.18 -7.83
C LEU A 57 18.04 6.35 -7.73
N ALA A 58 16.74 6.10 -7.67
CA ALA A 58 15.71 7.13 -7.47
C ALA A 58 15.90 7.87 -6.14
N GLU A 59 16.39 7.17 -5.13
CA GLU A 59 16.66 7.72 -3.80
C GLU A 59 18.00 8.46 -3.68
N LYS A 60 18.79 8.59 -4.76
CA LYS A 60 19.91 9.54 -4.77
C LYS A 60 19.48 10.97 -4.44
N HIS A 61 18.17 11.27 -4.51
CA HIS A 61 17.56 12.49 -3.98
C HIS A 61 17.95 12.77 -2.52
N ALA A 62 18.09 11.75 -1.68
CA ALA A 62 18.50 11.86 -0.28
C ALA A 62 19.93 12.41 -0.09
N GLY A 63 20.74 12.46 -1.15
CA GLY A 63 22.14 12.92 -1.11
C GLY A 63 23.08 12.02 -0.31
N ILE A 64 22.61 10.85 0.13
CA ILE A 64 23.30 9.91 1.03
C ILE A 64 23.08 8.49 0.48
N ALA A 65 24.00 7.56 0.80
CA ALA A 65 23.83 6.17 0.39
C ALA A 65 22.61 5.53 1.07
N CYS A 66 21.67 5.04 0.28
CA CYS A 66 20.50 4.32 0.77
C CYS A 66 20.70 2.80 0.72
N VAL A 67 20.02 2.09 1.62
CA VAL A 67 19.98 0.62 1.66
C VAL A 67 18.54 0.14 1.76
N THR A 68 18.25 -0.97 1.09
CA THR A 68 16.91 -1.58 1.05
C THR A 68 16.53 -2.07 2.44
N ALA A 69 15.36 -1.63 2.93
CA ALA A 69 14.86 -1.95 4.27
C ALA A 69 13.74 -2.99 4.22
N SER A 70 12.82 -2.86 3.26
CA SER A 70 11.73 -3.80 3.06
C SER A 70 11.21 -3.73 1.64
N MET A 71 10.64 -4.84 1.18
CA MET A 71 9.91 -4.93 -0.08
C MET A 71 8.47 -5.33 0.22
N ASP A 72 7.50 -4.64 -0.38
CA ASP A 72 6.08 -4.99 -0.31
C ASP A 72 5.79 -6.24 -1.16
N ASP A 73 4.57 -6.76 -1.11
CA ASP A 73 4.19 -7.92 -1.92
C ASP A 73 4.37 -7.60 -3.41
N ILE A 74 5.02 -8.50 -4.15
CA ILE A 74 5.22 -8.39 -5.59
C ILE A 74 4.41 -9.49 -6.25
N GLN A 75 3.59 -9.13 -7.23
CA GLN A 75 2.90 -10.07 -8.09
C GLN A 75 3.33 -9.84 -9.54
N PHE A 76 3.83 -10.89 -10.19
CA PHE A 76 4.21 -10.87 -11.59
C PHE A 76 3.00 -11.27 -12.41
N GLU A 77 2.44 -10.33 -13.16
CA GLU A 77 1.26 -10.51 -14.02
C GLU A 77 1.64 -11.22 -15.33
N GLU A 78 2.81 -10.91 -15.89
CA GLU A 78 3.32 -11.44 -17.17
C GLU A 78 4.75 -11.97 -17.03
N THR A 79 5.11 -12.96 -17.84
CA THR A 79 6.49 -13.42 -18.02
C THR A 79 7.17 -12.63 -19.14
N VAL A 80 8.46 -12.34 -18.97
CA VAL A 80 9.26 -11.59 -19.96
C VAL A 80 10.19 -12.56 -20.67
N ARG A 81 10.28 -12.49 -21.99
CA ARG A 81 11.11 -13.39 -22.83
C ARG A 81 12.35 -12.68 -23.38
N VAL A 82 13.37 -13.46 -23.74
CA VAL A 82 14.55 -12.98 -24.47
C VAL A 82 14.13 -12.24 -25.74
N GLY A 83 14.79 -11.10 -26.00
CA GLY A 83 14.50 -10.22 -27.13
C GLY A 83 13.49 -9.11 -26.84
N GLN A 84 12.76 -9.18 -25.72
CA GLN A 84 11.89 -8.09 -25.27
C GLN A 84 12.69 -7.02 -24.52
N VAL A 85 12.14 -5.81 -24.45
CA VAL A 85 12.73 -4.69 -23.71
C VAL A 85 11.91 -4.44 -22.46
N ILE A 86 12.57 -4.46 -21.30
CA ILE A 86 11.94 -4.13 -20.02
C ILE A 86 12.20 -2.68 -19.67
N THR A 87 11.15 -2.00 -19.21
CA THR A 87 11.21 -0.62 -18.71
C THR A 87 10.77 -0.62 -17.25
N ILE A 88 11.68 -0.21 -16.38
CA ILE A 88 11.47 -0.08 -14.94
C ILE A 88 11.49 1.40 -14.61
N ARG A 89 10.37 1.93 -14.10
CA ARG A 89 10.26 3.29 -13.60
C ARG A 89 10.16 3.24 -12.08
N ALA A 90 11.03 3.98 -11.41
CA ALA A 90 11.03 4.11 -9.96
C ALA A 90 10.80 5.57 -9.58
N LYS A 91 9.81 5.83 -8.73
CA LYS A 91 9.45 7.17 -8.27
C LYS A 91 9.37 7.19 -6.75
N VAL A 92 9.98 8.19 -6.12
CA VAL A 92 9.85 8.39 -4.67
C VAL A 92 8.46 8.99 -4.37
N ASN A 93 7.60 8.22 -3.71
CA ASN A 93 6.22 8.62 -3.39
C ASN A 93 6.13 9.46 -2.11
N ARG A 94 6.97 9.16 -1.11
CA ARG A 94 6.97 9.84 0.19
C ARG A 94 8.29 9.61 0.92
N SER A 95 8.80 10.63 1.61
CA SER A 95 9.94 10.56 2.53
C SER A 95 9.48 10.83 3.98
N PHE A 96 9.98 10.08 4.97
CA PHE A 96 9.80 10.41 6.40
C PHE A 96 11.14 10.80 7.06
N ASN A 97 11.12 11.18 8.35
CA ASN A 97 12.26 11.80 9.05
C ASN A 97 13.60 11.03 8.96
N THR A 98 13.66 9.80 9.49
CA THR A 98 14.92 9.03 9.64
C THR A 98 14.98 7.77 8.80
N SER A 99 13.84 7.38 8.25
CA SER A 99 13.67 6.14 7.51
C SER A 99 12.45 6.28 6.61
N MET A 100 12.52 5.62 5.46
CA MET A 100 11.37 5.20 4.65
C MET A 100 10.98 6.15 3.51
N GLU A 101 11.91 6.42 2.59
CA GLU A 101 11.48 6.75 1.23
C GLU A 101 10.71 5.53 0.68
N GLN A 102 9.39 5.66 0.47
CA GLN A 102 8.64 4.63 -0.25
C GLN A 102 8.79 4.91 -1.74
N VAL A 103 9.36 3.95 -2.45
CA VAL A 103 9.57 4.04 -3.89
C VAL A 103 8.56 3.15 -4.59
N GLY A 104 7.69 3.75 -5.41
CA GLY A 104 6.83 3.02 -6.34
C GLY A 104 7.65 2.56 -7.54
N ILE A 105 7.58 1.27 -7.86
CA ILE A 105 8.30 0.64 -8.97
C ILE A 105 7.27 0.08 -9.94
N HIS A 106 7.22 0.66 -11.13
CA HIS A 106 6.38 0.20 -12.23
C HIS A 106 7.24 -0.51 -13.28
N VAL A 107 6.96 -1.78 -13.52
CA VAL A 107 7.66 -2.60 -14.51
C VAL A 107 6.72 -2.88 -15.68
N SER A 108 7.17 -2.53 -16.88
CA SER A 108 6.49 -2.87 -18.13
C SER A 108 7.46 -3.54 -19.09
N VAL A 109 6.94 -4.42 -19.91
CA VAL A 109 7.67 -5.07 -21.00
C VAL A 109 7.11 -4.60 -22.32
N GLN A 110 7.99 -4.33 -23.27
CA GLN A 110 7.64 -4.01 -24.64
C GLN A 110 8.24 -5.07 -25.55
N ASP A 111 7.40 -5.63 -26.42
CA ASP A 111 7.86 -6.46 -27.52
C ASP A 111 8.30 -5.55 -28.68
N VAL A 112 9.55 -5.71 -29.10
CA VAL A 112 10.18 -4.87 -30.14
C VAL A 112 9.56 -5.11 -31.51
N LEU A 113 9.08 -6.33 -31.78
CA LEU A 113 8.52 -6.69 -33.08
C LEU A 113 7.07 -6.24 -33.25
N SER A 114 6.24 -6.46 -32.22
CA SER A 114 4.82 -6.10 -32.26
C SER A 114 4.52 -4.68 -31.78
N GLY A 115 5.47 -4.05 -31.06
CA GLY A 115 5.27 -2.77 -30.40
C GLY A 115 4.34 -2.84 -29.17
N MET A 116 3.79 -4.02 -28.85
CA MET A 116 2.87 -4.19 -27.73
C MET A 116 3.58 -4.00 -26.40
N GLN A 117 3.01 -3.16 -25.55
CA GLN A 117 3.46 -2.96 -24.17
C GLN A 117 2.51 -3.65 -23.20
N LYS A 118 3.07 -4.42 -22.26
CA LYS A 118 2.33 -5.08 -21.19
C LYS A 118 2.90 -4.69 -19.83
N LYS A 119 2.04 -4.65 -18.82
CA LYS A 119 2.46 -4.46 -17.43
C LYS A 119 2.95 -5.81 -16.88
N VAL A 120 4.13 -5.80 -16.25
CA VAL A 120 4.73 -7.01 -15.67
C VAL A 120 4.43 -7.06 -14.18
N CYS A 121 4.73 -5.99 -13.46
CA CYS A 121 4.41 -5.89 -12.04
C CYS A 121 4.39 -4.44 -11.57
N LEU A 122 3.67 -4.21 -10.48
CA LEU A 122 3.76 -2.99 -9.67
C LEU A 122 4.27 -3.42 -8.30
N ALA A 123 5.29 -2.73 -7.79
CA ALA A 123 5.85 -3.04 -6.48
C ALA A 123 6.19 -1.77 -5.73
N PHE A 124 6.29 -1.89 -4.41
CA PHE A 124 6.75 -0.80 -3.56
C PHE A 124 7.93 -1.28 -2.73
N SER A 125 9.01 -0.50 -2.77
CA SER A 125 10.18 -0.73 -1.94
C SER A 125 10.32 0.37 -0.91
N THR A 126 11.03 0.09 0.16
CA THR A 126 11.36 1.07 1.18
C THR A 126 12.81 0.97 1.53
N PHE A 127 13.47 2.11 1.58
CA PHE A 127 14.87 2.19 1.94
C PHE A 127 15.11 3.14 3.11
N VAL A 128 16.31 3.02 3.66
CA VAL A 128 16.81 3.89 4.72
C VAL A 128 18.14 4.48 4.29
N GLY A 129 18.27 5.79 4.42
CA GLY A 129 19.55 6.49 4.27
C GLY A 129 20.52 6.06 5.37
N LYS A 130 21.71 5.60 4.97
CA LYS A 130 22.83 5.30 5.86
C LYS A 130 23.88 6.40 5.76
N PRO A 131 23.99 7.30 6.74
CA PRO A 131 25.06 8.28 6.77
C PRO A 131 26.44 7.63 6.86
N THR A 132 27.41 8.28 6.24
CA THR A 132 28.83 8.03 6.48
C THR A 132 29.20 8.67 7.84
N GLY A 133 29.07 7.92 8.95
CA GLY A 133 29.43 8.37 10.31
C GLY A 133 28.34 8.14 11.39
N SER A 134 28.52 8.72 12.58
CA SER A 134 27.63 8.54 13.75
C SER A 134 26.47 9.54 13.86
N LYS A 135 26.35 10.49 12.93
CA LYS A 135 25.27 11.50 12.96
C LYS A 135 23.98 10.95 12.36
N LYS A 136 22.87 11.04 13.09
CA LYS A 136 21.52 10.78 12.55
C LYS A 136 21.20 11.79 11.45
N VAL A 137 20.78 11.30 10.29
CA VAL A 137 20.38 12.14 9.16
C VAL A 137 18.90 12.48 9.30
N CYS A 138 18.60 13.77 9.13
CA CYS A 138 17.25 14.22 8.79
C CYS A 138 17.19 14.25 7.26
N LEU A 139 16.41 13.33 6.67
CA LEU A 139 16.29 13.27 5.21
C LEU A 139 15.62 14.56 4.71
N THR A 140 16.07 15.06 3.56
CA THR A 140 15.43 16.21 2.92
C THR A 140 14.03 15.77 2.50
N LEU A 141 13.00 16.35 3.11
CA LEU A 141 11.62 16.08 2.74
C LEU A 141 11.48 16.28 1.23
N VAL A 142 10.97 15.27 0.53
CA VAL A 142 10.50 15.42 -0.85
C VAL A 142 9.61 16.66 -0.88
N SER A 143 9.90 17.57 -1.81
CA SER A 143 9.14 18.80 -1.99
C SER A 143 7.64 18.51 -1.94
N VAL A 144 6.89 19.35 -1.22
CA VAL A 144 5.43 19.24 -1.06
C VAL A 144 4.80 18.81 -2.39
N PRO A 145 4.04 17.70 -2.42
CA PRO A 145 3.45 17.19 -3.66
C PRO A 145 2.59 18.30 -4.30
N VAL A 146 2.96 18.69 -5.52
CA VAL A 146 2.35 19.84 -6.22
C VAL A 146 1.16 19.38 -7.05
N SER A 147 1.20 18.13 -7.54
CA SER A 147 0.09 17.56 -8.31
C SER A 147 -0.85 16.75 -7.43
N ALA A 148 -2.13 16.70 -7.80
CA ALA A 148 -3.14 15.87 -7.13
C ALA A 148 -2.77 14.37 -7.14
N GLU A 149 -2.07 13.91 -8.19
CA GLU A 149 -1.58 12.53 -8.28
C GLU A 149 -0.47 12.25 -7.27
N GLU A 150 0.46 13.18 -7.07
CA GLU A 150 1.52 13.05 -6.06
C GLU A 150 0.92 13.07 -4.64
N GLN A 151 -0.11 13.89 -4.39
CA GLN A 151 -0.82 13.94 -3.10
C GLN A 151 -1.56 12.62 -2.80
N LEU A 152 -2.17 12.02 -3.82
CA LEU A 152 -2.79 10.69 -3.72
C LEU A 152 -1.73 9.62 -3.39
N GLU A 153 -0.64 9.56 -4.15
CA GLU A 153 0.44 8.59 -3.95
C GLU A 153 1.06 8.71 -2.55
N HIS A 154 1.19 9.95 -2.05
CA HIS A 154 1.69 10.30 -0.73
C HIS A 154 0.74 9.83 0.40
N SER A 155 -0.56 10.04 0.26
CA SER A 155 -1.57 9.55 1.22
C SER A 155 -1.60 8.02 1.27
N LEU A 156 -1.64 7.38 0.10
CA LEU A 156 -1.62 5.92 0.00
C LEU A 156 -0.32 5.31 0.55
N ALA A 157 0.78 6.05 0.55
CA ALA A 157 2.05 5.59 1.11
C ALA A 157 1.99 5.35 2.62
N SER A 158 1.27 6.21 3.35
CA SER A 158 1.06 6.05 4.79
C SER A 158 0.21 4.84 5.10
N GLU A 159 -0.87 4.63 4.34
CA GLU A 159 -1.72 3.46 4.49
C GLU A 159 -0.98 2.15 4.18
N ARG A 160 -0.14 2.12 3.14
CA ARG A 160 0.75 0.96 2.86
C ARG A 160 1.73 0.70 4.00
N ARG A 161 2.28 1.74 4.63
CA ARG A 161 3.13 1.60 5.82
C ARG A 161 2.39 0.98 7.00
N ARG A 162 1.14 1.39 7.23
CA ARG A 162 0.30 0.83 8.30
C ARG A 162 0.02 -0.65 8.07
N LEU A 163 -0.32 -1.04 6.84
CA LEU A 163 -0.48 -2.45 6.46
C LEU A 163 0.77 -3.30 6.73
N ARG A 164 1.98 -2.78 6.46
CA ARG A 164 3.22 -3.52 6.73
C ARG A 164 3.41 -3.84 8.22
N LEU A 165 3.13 -2.87 9.08
CA LEU A 165 3.23 -3.05 10.54
C LEU A 165 2.15 -4.01 11.04
N TYR A 166 0.93 -3.85 10.54
CA TYR A 166 -0.17 -4.75 10.87
C TYR A 166 0.12 -6.20 10.45
N ASN A 167 0.59 -6.43 9.22
CA ASN A 167 0.90 -7.77 8.70
C ASN A 167 1.88 -8.54 9.61
N GLN A 168 2.84 -7.84 10.22
CA GLN A 168 3.77 -8.44 11.18
C GLN A 168 3.07 -8.89 12.46
N GLY A 169 2.18 -8.06 13.01
CA GLY A 169 1.38 -8.39 14.19
C GLY A 169 0.33 -9.47 13.93
N ALA A 170 -0.38 -9.37 12.80
CA ALA A 170 -1.39 -10.34 12.37
C ALA A 170 -0.80 -11.73 12.17
N PHE A 171 0.36 -11.84 11.49
CA PHE A 171 1.05 -13.11 11.36
C PHE A 171 1.43 -13.71 12.72
N ALA A 172 1.94 -12.89 13.66
CA ALA A 172 2.28 -13.36 15.00
C ALA A 172 1.07 -13.88 15.78
N LYS A 173 -0.07 -13.15 15.74
CA LYS A 173 -1.32 -13.56 16.39
C LYS A 173 -1.86 -14.86 15.82
N LEU A 174 -1.92 -14.99 14.50
CA LEU A 174 -2.42 -16.20 13.83
C LEU A 174 -1.51 -17.42 14.01
N MET A 175 -0.23 -17.19 14.28
CA MET A 175 0.70 -18.26 14.64
C MET A 175 0.59 -18.68 16.11
N GLN A 176 0.06 -17.85 17.02
CA GLN A 176 -0.13 -18.24 18.43
C GLN A 176 -1.15 -19.36 18.59
N ASP A 177 -2.15 -19.42 17.71
CA ASP A 177 -3.15 -20.51 17.67
C ASP A 177 -2.52 -21.88 17.31
N TYR A 178 -1.25 -21.90 16.88
CA TYR A 178 -0.54 -23.09 16.48
C TYR A 178 0.68 -23.35 17.40
N HIS A 179 0.60 -24.37 18.26
CA HIS A 179 1.72 -24.80 19.12
C HIS A 179 2.97 -25.24 18.31
N ILE A 180 4.15 -24.94 18.85
CA ILE A 180 5.48 -25.15 18.25
C ILE A 180 6.13 -26.42 18.82
N LEU A 181 6.64 -27.29 17.94
CA LEU A 181 7.57 -28.36 18.27
C LEU A 181 8.79 -28.28 17.33
N ASN A 182 9.96 -28.66 17.83
CA ASN A 182 11.26 -28.51 17.16
C ASN A 182 11.60 -29.68 16.20
N SER A 183 12.50 -29.39 15.25
CA SER A 183 13.47 -30.26 14.54
C SER A 183 13.18 -30.80 13.12
N ASN A 184 14.26 -31.26 12.47
CA ASN A 184 14.74 -31.07 11.07
C ASN A 184 13.96 -31.72 9.90
N THR A 185 14.33 -31.34 8.66
CA THR A 185 13.75 -31.74 7.35
C THR A 185 14.84 -31.96 6.28
N GLU A 186 14.68 -32.94 5.35
CA GLU A 186 15.80 -33.38 4.47
C GLU A 186 15.53 -33.43 2.94
N MET A 187 14.30 -33.58 2.42
CA MET A 187 14.15 -33.89 0.97
C MET A 187 14.13 -32.70 -0.02
N THR A 188 13.64 -31.51 0.37
CA THR A 188 13.57 -30.32 -0.53
C THR A 188 14.43 -29.16 -0.03
N GLN A 189 15.32 -29.43 0.92
CA GLN A 189 16.21 -28.42 1.47
C GLN A 189 17.36 -28.16 0.49
N VAL A 190 17.54 -26.90 0.14
CA VAL A 190 18.68 -26.43 -0.65
C VAL A 190 19.44 -25.41 0.18
N GLU A 191 20.75 -25.61 0.24
CA GLU A 191 21.67 -24.66 0.87
C GLU A 191 22.67 -24.18 -0.18
N SER A 192 22.79 -22.86 -0.33
CA SER A 192 23.85 -22.24 -1.12
C SER A 192 24.58 -21.22 -0.28
N THR A 193 25.88 -21.07 -0.49
CA THR A 193 26.71 -20.07 0.17
C THR A 193 27.36 -19.17 -0.86
N GLU A 194 27.08 -17.88 -0.78
CA GLU A 194 27.63 -16.86 -1.67
C GLU A 194 28.56 -15.93 -0.89
N LEU A 195 29.72 -15.61 -1.47
CA LEU A 195 30.62 -14.61 -0.92
C LEU A 195 30.23 -13.22 -1.44
N VAL A 196 30.08 -12.26 -0.53
CA VAL A 196 29.84 -10.87 -0.92
C VAL A 196 31.14 -10.25 -1.43
N LEU A 197 31.21 -10.08 -2.74
CA LEU A 197 32.31 -9.42 -3.43
C LEU A 197 32.04 -7.91 -3.64
N PRO A 198 33.07 -7.09 -3.93
CA PRO A 198 32.90 -5.67 -4.22
C PRO A 198 31.79 -5.29 -5.21
N PRO A 199 31.56 -5.97 -6.36
CA PRO A 199 30.45 -5.61 -7.27
C PRO A 199 29.05 -5.84 -6.67
N ASN A 200 28.95 -6.60 -5.58
CA ASN A 200 27.69 -6.93 -4.93
C ASN A 200 27.28 -5.91 -3.85
N ALA A 201 28.13 -4.92 -3.61
CA ALA A 201 27.94 -3.90 -2.60
C ALA A 201 28.06 -2.49 -3.18
N ASN A 202 27.45 -1.53 -2.49
CA ASN A 202 27.62 -0.12 -2.79
C ASN A 202 29.05 0.34 -2.43
N HIS A 203 29.39 1.58 -2.82
CA HIS A 203 30.71 2.17 -2.55
C HIS A 203 31.05 2.33 -1.05
N HIS A 204 30.08 2.16 -0.15
CA HIS A 204 30.28 2.11 1.30
C HIS A 204 30.46 0.69 1.84
N GLY A 205 30.53 -0.31 0.96
CA GLY A 205 30.68 -1.71 1.31
C GLY A 205 29.42 -2.38 1.84
N ASN A 206 28.22 -1.78 1.75
CA ASN A 206 26.96 -2.44 2.12
C ASN A 206 26.42 -3.21 0.90
N THR A 207 26.04 -4.47 1.10
CA THR A 207 25.46 -5.34 0.07
C THR A 207 24.15 -4.77 -0.48
N PHE A 208 23.97 -4.80 -1.81
CA PHE A 208 22.70 -4.40 -2.44
C PHE A 208 21.58 -5.40 -2.12
N GLY A 209 20.42 -4.91 -1.70
CA GLY A 209 19.25 -5.75 -1.41
C GLY A 209 18.82 -6.56 -2.63
N GLY A 210 18.89 -5.97 -3.81
CA GLY A 210 18.63 -6.60 -5.10
C GLY A 210 19.50 -7.80 -5.40
N GLN A 211 20.78 -7.75 -5.01
CA GLN A 211 21.69 -8.89 -5.19
C GLN A 211 21.32 -10.05 -4.27
N VAL A 212 20.96 -9.75 -3.01
CA VAL A 212 20.46 -10.75 -2.06
C VAL A 212 19.17 -11.39 -2.57
N MET A 213 18.23 -10.58 -3.09
CA MET A 213 16.98 -11.07 -3.70
C MET A 213 17.22 -11.98 -4.92
N SER A 214 18.20 -11.64 -5.76
CA SER A 214 18.58 -12.47 -6.90
C SER A 214 19.08 -13.85 -6.47
N TRP A 215 19.99 -13.89 -5.50
CA TRP A 215 20.47 -15.17 -4.96
C TRP A 215 19.39 -15.97 -4.25
N MET A 216 18.51 -15.30 -3.50
CA MET A 216 17.36 -15.97 -2.87
C MET A 216 16.45 -16.65 -3.89
N GLU A 217 16.14 -15.98 -5.00
CA GLU A 217 15.29 -16.53 -6.05
C GLU A 217 15.95 -17.73 -6.71
N ASN A 218 17.25 -17.66 -7.02
CA ASN A 218 17.99 -18.79 -7.58
C ASN A 218 17.89 -20.05 -6.70
N VAL A 219 18.16 -19.90 -5.39
CA VAL A 219 18.12 -21.03 -4.44
C VAL A 219 16.69 -21.53 -4.24
N ALA A 220 15.70 -20.63 -4.20
CA ALA A 220 14.30 -20.99 -4.12
C ALA A 220 13.79 -21.74 -5.36
N SER A 221 14.23 -21.33 -6.56
CA SER A 221 13.88 -21.97 -7.82
C SER A 221 14.43 -23.39 -7.86
N VAL A 222 15.65 -23.61 -7.38
CA VAL A 222 16.22 -24.97 -7.26
C VAL A 222 15.40 -25.81 -6.28
N ALA A 223 15.06 -25.27 -5.10
CA ALA A 223 14.23 -25.98 -4.13
C ALA A 223 12.84 -26.34 -4.68
N ALA A 224 12.23 -25.45 -5.47
CA ALA A 224 10.96 -25.69 -6.13
C ALA A 224 11.05 -26.78 -7.21
N ARG A 225 12.17 -26.85 -7.94
CA ARG A 225 12.43 -27.87 -8.97
C ARG A 225 12.69 -29.26 -8.40
N LEU A 226 13.13 -29.37 -7.15
CA LEU A 226 13.23 -30.66 -6.46
C LEU A 226 11.87 -31.35 -6.30
N CYS A 227 10.75 -30.66 -6.55
CA CYS A 227 9.42 -31.25 -6.66
C CYS A 227 9.14 -31.92 -8.03
N GLY A 228 10.11 -31.96 -8.96
CA GLY A 228 9.99 -32.62 -10.26
C GLY A 228 9.27 -31.80 -11.33
N THR A 229 9.05 -30.51 -11.11
CA THR A 229 8.42 -29.59 -12.08
C THR A 229 9.32 -28.39 -12.37
N PHE A 230 8.99 -27.61 -13.40
CA PHE A 230 9.71 -26.38 -13.77
C PHE A 230 8.86 -25.16 -13.50
N PRO A 231 8.76 -24.71 -12.24
CA PRO A 231 7.84 -23.65 -11.91
C PRO A 231 8.40 -22.26 -12.18
N THR A 232 7.49 -21.32 -12.43
CA THR A 232 7.77 -19.90 -12.63
C THR A 232 7.40 -19.12 -11.37
N LEU A 233 8.17 -18.07 -11.06
CA LEU A 233 7.87 -17.22 -9.91
C LEU A 233 6.67 -16.32 -10.23
N ARG A 234 5.58 -16.46 -9.47
CA ARG A 234 4.36 -15.66 -9.64
C ARG A 234 4.25 -14.53 -8.64
N ALA A 235 4.71 -14.74 -7.42
CA ALA A 235 4.65 -13.72 -6.38
C ALA A 235 5.76 -13.87 -5.33
N VAL A 236 6.08 -12.76 -4.67
CA VAL A 236 6.96 -12.69 -3.51
C VAL A 236 6.20 -11.98 -2.39
N ASP A 237 6.10 -12.63 -1.23
CA ASP A 237 5.48 -12.01 -0.06
C ASP A 237 6.33 -10.86 0.48
N MET A 238 5.67 -9.87 1.08
CA MET A 238 6.32 -8.76 1.78
C MET A 238 7.34 -9.27 2.81
N PHE A 239 8.55 -8.72 2.77
CA PHE A 239 9.61 -9.05 3.72
C PHE A 239 10.47 -7.84 4.10
N LYS A 240 11.23 -7.97 5.20
CA LYS A 240 12.15 -6.94 5.68
C LYS A 240 13.59 -7.46 5.80
N PHE A 241 14.55 -6.59 5.51
CA PHE A 241 15.94 -6.76 5.87
C PHE A 241 16.13 -6.36 7.35
N ARG A 242 16.51 -7.34 8.18
CA ARG A 242 16.67 -7.21 9.63
C ARG A 242 18.03 -6.68 10.03
N GLY A 243 19.05 -6.96 9.23
CA GLY A 243 20.43 -6.57 9.50
C GLY A 243 21.20 -6.23 8.23
N PRO A 244 22.29 -5.46 8.34
CA PRO A 244 23.13 -5.14 7.21
C PRO A 244 24.08 -6.29 6.89
N SER A 245 24.43 -6.40 5.61
CA SER A 245 25.53 -7.23 5.13
C SER A 245 26.58 -6.35 4.45
N THR A 246 27.85 -6.74 4.58
CA THR A 246 28.98 -6.02 4.02
C THR A 246 29.87 -6.89 3.14
N VAL A 247 30.72 -6.27 2.32
CA VAL A 247 31.74 -6.97 1.53
C VAL A 247 32.60 -7.86 2.44
N GLY A 248 32.82 -9.10 2.01
CA GLY A 248 33.53 -10.12 2.78
C GLY A 248 32.61 -11.03 3.63
N ASP A 249 31.33 -10.67 3.80
CA ASP A 249 30.36 -11.57 4.43
C ASP A 249 30.12 -12.81 3.54
N ARG A 250 29.94 -13.97 4.18
CA ARG A 250 29.39 -15.18 3.55
C ARG A 250 27.90 -15.22 3.83
N LEU A 251 27.10 -15.17 2.78
CA LEU A 251 25.65 -15.29 2.87
C LEU A 251 25.25 -16.74 2.60
N VAL A 252 24.67 -17.38 3.61
CA VAL A 252 24.12 -18.72 3.54
C VAL A 252 22.62 -18.62 3.31
N PHE A 253 22.17 -19.17 2.18
CA PHE A 253 20.78 -19.22 1.75
C PHE A 253 20.25 -20.61 1.99
N LYS A 254 19.28 -20.75 2.89
CA LYS A 254 18.59 -22.01 3.18
C LYS A 254 17.17 -21.91 2.65
N ALA A 255 16.90 -22.61 1.55
CA ALA A 255 15.57 -22.67 0.94
C ALA A 255 14.92 -24.03 1.18
N MET A 256 13.59 -24.03 1.32
CA MET A 256 12.80 -25.24 1.44
C MET A 256 11.36 -24.97 0.99
N VAL A 257 10.71 -25.96 0.39
CA VAL A 257 9.28 -25.91 0.11
C VAL A 257 8.49 -26.01 1.42
N ASN A 258 7.75 -24.97 1.76
CA ASN A 258 6.95 -24.90 2.99
C ASN A 258 5.60 -25.60 2.82
N ASN A 259 4.95 -25.38 1.69
CA ASN A 259 3.63 -25.96 1.40
C ASN A 259 3.33 -25.94 -0.09
N VAL A 260 2.42 -26.83 -0.50
CA VAL A 260 1.91 -26.96 -1.86
C VAL A 260 0.39 -26.78 -1.84
N PHE A 261 -0.10 -26.02 -2.80
CA PHE A 261 -1.49 -25.62 -2.98
C PHE A 261 -1.95 -25.96 -4.41
N GLY A 262 -2.00 -27.25 -4.75
CA GLY A 262 -2.40 -27.72 -6.07
C GLY A 262 -1.38 -27.34 -7.16
N THR A 263 -1.63 -26.23 -7.84
CA THR A 263 -0.79 -25.67 -8.93
C THR A 263 0.26 -24.66 -8.46
N SER A 264 0.28 -24.34 -7.16
CA SER A 264 1.27 -23.42 -6.59
C SER A 264 2.04 -24.03 -5.43
N ALA A 265 3.29 -23.63 -5.26
CA ALA A 265 4.15 -24.03 -4.16
C ALA A 265 4.74 -22.78 -3.49
N GLU A 266 4.71 -22.76 -2.17
CA GLU A 266 5.39 -21.72 -1.39
C GLU A 266 6.76 -22.24 -0.95
N VAL A 267 7.81 -21.50 -1.30
CA VAL A 267 9.19 -21.78 -0.91
C VAL A 267 9.65 -20.71 0.07
N GLY A 268 10.05 -21.13 1.26
CA GLY A 268 10.65 -20.25 2.25
C GLY A 268 12.16 -20.21 2.07
N VAL A 269 12.75 -19.01 2.10
CA VAL A 269 14.19 -18.80 2.09
C VAL A 269 14.61 -18.03 3.33
N LYS A 270 15.61 -18.54 4.04
CA LYS A 270 16.27 -17.86 5.16
C LYS A 270 17.69 -17.48 4.73
N VAL A 271 18.06 -16.23 4.96
CA VAL A 271 19.40 -15.70 4.65
C VAL A 271 20.15 -15.38 5.94
N GLU A 272 21.29 -16.03 6.12
CA GLU A 272 22.17 -15.82 7.27
C GLU A 272 23.51 -15.24 6.76
N ALA A 273 23.99 -14.18 7.40
CA ALA A 273 25.31 -13.63 7.13
C ALA A 273 26.31 -14.07 8.19
N TYR A 274 27.52 -14.35 7.74
CA TYR A 274 28.66 -14.63 8.58
C TYR A 274 29.84 -13.76 8.13
N ASN A 275 30.37 -12.94 9.04
CA ASN A 275 31.71 -12.41 8.85
C ASN A 275 32.76 -13.52 9.10
N CYS A 276 34.05 -13.28 8.80
CA CYS A 276 35.09 -14.30 8.97
C CYS A 276 35.22 -14.84 10.41
N GLN A 277 34.98 -14.00 11.43
CA GLN A 277 35.05 -14.41 12.84
C GLN A 277 33.77 -15.15 13.28
N GLU A 278 32.60 -14.64 12.90
CA GLU A 278 31.27 -15.21 13.11
C GLU A 278 31.15 -16.59 12.46
N TRP A 279 31.78 -16.77 11.30
CA TRP A 279 31.88 -18.06 10.62
C TRP A 279 32.59 -19.10 11.50
N ASN A 280 33.74 -18.74 12.07
CA ASN A 280 34.51 -19.62 12.94
C ASN A 280 33.80 -19.89 14.28
N GLN A 281 32.98 -18.95 14.76
CA GLN A 281 32.22 -19.07 16.01
C GLN A 281 30.84 -19.70 15.82
N GLY A 282 30.40 -19.95 14.59
CA GLY A 282 29.07 -20.48 14.28
C GLY A 282 27.91 -19.56 14.69
N ARG A 283 28.12 -18.23 14.72
CA ARG A 283 27.10 -17.25 15.14
C ARG A 283 26.58 -16.44 13.95
N PRO A 284 25.49 -16.87 13.28
CA PRO A 284 24.93 -16.14 12.14
C PRO A 284 24.19 -14.88 12.54
N ARG A 285 24.24 -13.87 11.66
CA ARG A 285 23.31 -12.74 11.66
C ARG A 285 22.16 -13.03 10.69
N HIS A 286 20.92 -13.06 11.19
CA HIS A 286 19.75 -13.25 10.32
C HIS A 286 19.47 -11.97 9.51
N ILE A 287 19.73 -12.02 8.20
CA ILE A 287 19.57 -10.87 7.31
C ILE A 287 18.11 -10.71 6.91
N ASN A 288 17.50 -11.74 6.32
CA ASN A 288 16.09 -11.72 5.98
C ASN A 288 15.52 -13.13 5.85
N SER A 289 14.20 -13.20 5.86
CA SER A 289 13.44 -14.38 5.43
C SER A 289 12.36 -13.92 4.47
N ALA A 290 12.23 -14.62 3.35
CA ALA A 290 11.18 -14.34 2.37
C ALA A 290 10.47 -15.63 1.95
N PHE A 291 9.28 -15.45 1.38
CA PHE A 291 8.43 -16.53 0.92
C PHE A 291 8.07 -16.25 -0.54
N LEU A 292 8.48 -17.17 -1.41
CA LEU A 292 8.34 -17.07 -2.86
C LEU A 292 7.28 -18.06 -3.31
N ILE A 293 6.38 -17.62 -4.18
CA ILE A 293 5.26 -18.43 -4.68
C ILE A 293 5.50 -18.77 -6.13
N TYR A 294 5.70 -20.06 -6.34
CA TYR A 294 5.98 -20.68 -7.61
C TYR A 294 4.70 -21.31 -8.16
N HIS A 295 4.45 -21.18 -9.46
CA HIS A 295 3.33 -21.84 -10.14
C HIS A 295 3.86 -22.77 -11.22
N THR A 296 3.15 -23.86 -11.47
CA THR A 296 3.32 -24.68 -12.67
C THR A 296 2.36 -24.22 -13.76
N ASP A 297 2.81 -24.21 -15.01
CA ASP A 297 1.96 -23.83 -16.15
C ASP A 297 0.89 -24.91 -16.38
N GLU A 298 -0.32 -24.46 -16.76
CA GLU A 298 -1.48 -25.33 -17.02
C GLU A 298 -1.22 -26.32 -18.17
N GLU A 299 -0.39 -25.95 -19.16
CA GLU A 299 -0.04 -26.79 -20.31
C GLU A 299 0.72 -28.07 -19.90
N GLN A 300 1.37 -28.10 -18.74
CA GLN A 300 2.11 -29.27 -18.27
C GLN A 300 1.27 -30.25 -17.44
N GLN A 301 0.01 -29.95 -17.11
CA GLN A 301 -0.91 -30.84 -16.36
C GLN A 301 -0.27 -31.57 -15.16
N HIS A 302 0.74 -30.97 -14.53
CA HIS A 302 1.48 -31.52 -13.41
C HIS A 302 1.17 -30.69 -12.17
N SER A 303 0.35 -31.26 -11.29
CA SER A 303 0.22 -30.75 -9.92
C SER A 303 1.50 -31.03 -9.16
N PHE A 304 1.87 -30.12 -8.26
CA PHE A 304 3.00 -30.37 -7.39
C PHE A 304 2.71 -31.61 -6.52
N PRO A 305 3.68 -32.52 -6.35
CA PRO A 305 3.50 -33.66 -5.48
C PRO A 305 3.24 -33.20 -4.05
N ARG A 306 2.38 -33.95 -3.33
CA ARG A 306 2.04 -33.62 -1.95
C ARG A 306 3.30 -33.81 -1.09
N VAL A 307 3.80 -32.71 -0.54
CA VAL A 307 4.97 -32.73 0.35
C VAL A 307 4.57 -33.40 1.67
N THR A 308 5.31 -34.43 2.08
CA THR A 308 5.20 -35.00 3.42
C THR A 308 6.02 -34.15 4.39
N TYR A 309 5.37 -33.72 5.47
CA TYR A 309 5.99 -32.84 6.46
C TYR A 309 6.49 -33.66 7.64
N THR A 310 7.71 -33.38 8.10
CA THR A 310 8.13 -33.73 9.47
C THR A 310 7.66 -32.64 10.44
N THR A 311 8.02 -32.75 11.73
CA THR A 311 7.54 -31.85 12.80
C THR A 311 7.89 -30.36 12.59
N ASP A 312 9.08 -29.96 12.11
CA ASP A 312 9.35 -28.54 11.73
C ASP A 312 8.64 -28.14 10.41
N GLY A 313 8.48 -29.11 9.50
CA GLY A 313 7.68 -28.95 8.29
C GLY A 313 6.24 -28.53 8.60
N GLU A 314 5.65 -29.06 9.68
CA GLU A 314 4.29 -28.68 10.09
C GLU A 314 4.17 -27.21 10.47
N ARG A 315 5.15 -26.64 11.20
CA ARG A 315 5.13 -25.21 11.55
C ARG A 315 5.18 -24.36 10.29
N ARG A 316 6.06 -24.70 9.34
CA ARG A 316 6.19 -23.99 8.06
C ARG A 316 4.95 -24.15 7.19
N HIS A 317 4.37 -25.35 7.18
CA HIS A 317 3.12 -25.66 6.49
C HIS A 317 1.95 -24.81 7.01
N ARG A 318 1.76 -24.76 8.34
CA ARG A 318 0.75 -23.91 8.99
C ARG A 318 1.01 -22.42 8.70
N ALA A 319 2.25 -21.99 8.83
CA ALA A 319 2.64 -20.62 8.52
C ALA A 319 2.37 -20.25 7.06
N ALA A 320 2.54 -21.18 6.11
CA ALA A 320 2.23 -20.98 4.71
C ALA A 320 0.71 -20.87 4.47
N ILE A 321 -0.11 -21.63 5.19
CA ILE A 321 -1.57 -21.49 5.15
C ILE A 321 -1.98 -20.10 5.63
N VAL A 322 -1.42 -19.64 6.74
CA VAL A 322 -1.66 -18.29 7.29
C VAL A 322 -1.25 -17.21 6.28
N ARG A 323 -0.05 -17.30 5.69
CA ARG A 323 0.40 -16.37 4.65
C ARG A 323 -0.52 -16.38 3.42
N ARG A 324 -0.96 -17.56 2.98
CA ARG A 324 -1.92 -17.67 1.88
C ARG A 324 -3.26 -16.99 2.21
N ARG A 325 -3.79 -17.15 3.44
CA ARG A 325 -5.00 -16.46 3.88
C ARG A 325 -4.83 -14.94 3.86
N ILE A 326 -3.72 -14.45 4.39
CA ILE A 326 -3.33 -13.02 4.35
C ILE A 326 -3.27 -12.50 2.90
N ARG A 327 -2.69 -13.26 1.97
CA ARG A 327 -2.66 -12.90 0.53
C ARG A 327 -4.03 -12.89 -0.13
N LEU A 328 -4.83 -13.92 0.08
CA LEU A 328 -6.18 -13.99 -0.48
C LEU A 328 -7.04 -12.84 0.05
N ALA A 329 -6.87 -12.51 1.32
CA ALA A 329 -7.53 -11.37 1.94
C ALA A 329 -7.17 -10.04 1.26
N LYS A 330 -5.89 -9.79 1.00
CA LYS A 330 -5.42 -8.63 0.23
C LYS A 330 -6.00 -8.62 -1.18
N HIS A 331 -6.01 -9.78 -1.85
CA HIS A 331 -6.42 -9.88 -3.25
C HIS A 331 -7.92 -9.66 -3.44
N LEU A 332 -8.77 -10.28 -2.60
CA LEU A 332 -10.22 -10.11 -2.62
C LEU A 332 -10.64 -8.63 -2.51
N LEU A 333 -9.89 -7.84 -1.76
CA LEU A 333 -10.18 -6.43 -1.58
C LEU A 333 -9.57 -5.57 -2.69
N SER A 334 -8.46 -6.01 -3.30
CA SER A 334 -7.77 -5.26 -4.36
C SER A 334 -8.36 -5.42 -5.76
N CYS A 335 -9.30 -6.34 -6.00
CA CYS A 335 -9.92 -6.51 -7.32
C CYS A 335 -10.60 -5.20 -7.78
N LYS A 336 -10.16 -4.72 -8.95
CA LYS A 336 -10.60 -3.47 -9.59
C LYS A 336 -11.86 -3.62 -10.45
N ASP A 337 -12.34 -4.84 -10.64
CA ASP A 337 -13.55 -5.12 -11.41
C ASP A 337 -14.72 -5.36 -10.45
N GLU A 338 -15.76 -4.53 -10.58
CA GLU A 338 -17.11 -4.69 -10.00
C GLU A 338 -17.17 -5.58 -8.75
N GLY A 339 -16.37 -5.23 -7.73
CA GLY A 339 -16.41 -5.91 -6.44
C GLY A 339 -17.82 -5.80 -5.87
N PRO A 340 -18.23 -6.75 -5.00
CA PRO A 340 -19.55 -6.69 -4.40
C PRO A 340 -19.72 -5.35 -3.66
N LEU A 341 -20.88 -4.71 -3.88
CA LEU A 341 -21.23 -3.40 -3.30
C LEU A 341 -21.17 -3.41 -1.77
N SER A 342 -21.37 -4.58 -1.14
CA SER A 342 -21.10 -4.85 0.27
C SER A 342 -20.12 -6.01 0.46
N VAL A 343 -19.26 -5.90 1.48
CA VAL A 343 -18.31 -6.96 1.83
C VAL A 343 -18.70 -7.57 3.18
N PRO A 344 -18.62 -8.91 3.36
CA PRO A 344 -18.90 -9.54 4.66
C PRO A 344 -17.99 -9.01 5.77
N TRP A 345 -18.61 -8.58 6.87
CA TRP A 345 -17.96 -8.13 8.09
C TRP A 345 -18.08 -9.18 9.19
N ASP A 346 -16.96 -9.46 9.84
CA ASP A 346 -16.89 -10.28 11.04
C ASP A 346 -15.70 -9.81 11.89
N LYS A 347 -15.93 -9.59 13.19
CA LYS A 347 -14.95 -9.15 14.19
C LYS A 347 -13.76 -10.10 14.32
N GLY A 348 -13.99 -11.39 14.08
CA GLY A 348 -12.94 -12.42 14.10
C GLY A 348 -12.11 -12.47 12.83
N ASN A 349 -12.49 -11.72 11.79
CA ASN A 349 -11.98 -11.93 10.45
C ASN A 349 -10.66 -11.17 10.24
N GLN A 350 -9.66 -11.88 9.71
CA GLN A 350 -8.32 -11.35 9.39
C GLN A 350 -8.35 -10.20 8.35
N LEU A 351 -9.53 -9.97 7.75
CA LEU A 351 -9.84 -9.01 6.71
C LEU A 351 -10.10 -7.59 7.19
N GLN A 352 -10.42 -7.36 8.48
CA GLN A 352 -10.80 -6.05 9.03
C GLN A 352 -9.85 -4.92 8.60
N VAL A 353 -8.54 -5.10 8.82
CA VAL A 353 -7.57 -4.04 8.52
C VAL A 353 -7.38 -3.82 7.01
N TYR A 354 -7.59 -4.86 6.21
CA TYR A 354 -7.57 -4.72 4.77
C TYR A 354 -8.84 -4.01 4.26
N LEU A 355 -9.98 -4.27 4.88
CA LEU A 355 -11.23 -3.55 4.61
C LEU A 355 -11.06 -2.06 4.92
N GLY A 356 -10.50 -1.73 6.09
CA GLY A 356 -10.21 -0.35 6.47
C GLY A 356 -9.18 0.33 5.55
N TYR A 357 -8.13 -0.39 5.13
CA TYR A 357 -7.20 0.11 4.11
C TYR A 357 -7.90 0.38 2.78
N ASN A 358 -8.72 -0.58 2.32
CA ASN A 358 -9.39 -0.47 1.03
C ASN A 358 -10.41 0.66 1.03
N ASN A 359 -11.16 0.80 2.12
CA ASN A 359 -12.13 1.87 2.32
C ASN A 359 -11.45 3.25 2.17
N VAL A 360 -10.38 3.48 2.94
CA VAL A 360 -9.57 4.71 2.86
C VAL A 360 -8.95 4.90 1.48
N ALA A 361 -8.37 3.84 0.90
CA ALA A 361 -7.76 3.90 -0.42
C ALA A 361 -8.78 4.28 -1.50
N THR A 362 -9.98 3.69 -1.49
CA THR A 362 -11.04 4.01 -2.45
C THR A 362 -11.53 5.44 -2.33
N LEU A 363 -11.72 5.94 -1.10
CA LEU A 363 -12.13 7.33 -0.90
C LEU A 363 -11.05 8.30 -1.37
N THR A 364 -9.79 7.99 -1.08
CA THR A 364 -8.65 8.83 -1.51
C THR A 364 -8.54 8.84 -3.04
N ILE A 365 -8.70 7.68 -3.70
CA ILE A 365 -8.71 7.56 -5.17
C ILE A 365 -9.90 8.33 -5.77
N LEU A 366 -11.09 8.21 -5.18
CA LEU A 366 -12.29 8.92 -5.62
C LEU A 366 -12.08 10.43 -5.55
N ALA A 367 -11.53 10.94 -4.45
CA ALA A 367 -11.24 12.35 -4.27
C ALA A 367 -10.19 12.89 -5.24
N ALA A 368 -9.28 12.04 -5.71
CA ALA A 368 -8.21 12.41 -6.65
C ALA A 368 -8.62 12.39 -8.13
N LYS A 369 -9.87 12.02 -8.47
CA LYS A 369 -10.36 12.10 -9.86
C LYS A 369 -10.26 13.55 -10.38
N LYS A 370 -9.85 13.70 -11.65
CA LYS A 370 -9.63 15.01 -12.29
C LYS A 370 -10.89 15.56 -13.01
N ASP A 371 -11.85 14.69 -13.30
CA ASP A 371 -13.02 15.00 -14.14
C ASP A 371 -14.24 15.48 -13.34
N TRP A 372 -14.03 16.20 -12.25
CA TRP A 372 -15.14 16.79 -11.49
C TRP A 372 -15.71 17.99 -12.26
N GLN A 373 -16.76 17.74 -13.05
CA GLN A 373 -17.51 18.81 -13.71
C GLN A 373 -18.68 19.25 -12.82
N ALA A 374 -18.85 20.56 -12.70
CA ALA A 374 -20.11 21.12 -12.25
C ALA A 374 -21.12 20.85 -13.37
N SER A 375 -22.08 19.97 -13.14
CA SER A 375 -23.23 19.75 -14.02
C SER A 375 -22.93 19.30 -15.46
N SER A 376 -22.73 18.00 -15.68
CA SER A 376 -23.28 17.35 -16.89
C SER A 376 -23.40 15.83 -16.65
N ILE A 377 -24.57 15.27 -16.97
CA ILE A 377 -24.82 13.84 -16.89
C ILE A 377 -24.50 13.26 -18.27
N SER A 378 -23.36 12.60 -18.42
CA SER A 378 -23.10 11.76 -19.59
C SER A 378 -23.31 10.29 -19.22
N ASN A 379 -24.24 9.64 -19.91
CA ASN A 379 -24.48 8.20 -19.85
C ASN A 379 -23.18 7.44 -20.19
N LYS A 380 -22.48 6.91 -19.17
CA LYS A 380 -21.96 5.53 -19.15
C LYS A 380 -21.09 5.13 -17.95
N ASP A 381 -20.71 6.02 -17.04
CA ASP A 381 -19.93 5.67 -15.84
C ASP A 381 -20.65 6.03 -14.53
N SER A 382 -20.33 5.32 -13.44
CA SER A 382 -20.95 5.45 -12.11
C SER A 382 -20.99 6.92 -11.66
N LEU A 383 -22.19 7.46 -11.42
CA LEU A 383 -22.37 8.85 -10.97
C LEU A 383 -21.64 9.05 -9.64
N CYS A 384 -20.75 10.04 -9.57
CA CYS A 384 -20.01 10.39 -8.36
C CYS A 384 -20.37 11.81 -7.93
N MET A 385 -20.45 12.04 -6.63
CA MET A 385 -20.82 13.33 -6.06
C MET A 385 -19.76 13.83 -5.09
N ARG A 386 -19.53 15.14 -5.11
CA ARG A 386 -18.64 15.86 -4.19
C ARG A 386 -19.33 17.11 -3.66
N VAL A 387 -19.35 17.28 -2.35
CA VAL A 387 -19.84 18.49 -1.67
C VAL A 387 -18.69 19.08 -0.86
N GLU A 388 -18.35 20.35 -1.11
CA GLU A 388 -17.29 21.06 -0.41
C GLU A 388 -17.86 22.11 0.54
N MET A 389 -17.35 22.16 1.76
CA MET A 389 -17.81 23.03 2.84
C MET A 389 -16.60 23.71 3.48
N ASP A 390 -16.69 25.03 3.69
CA ASP A 390 -15.71 25.79 4.46
C ASP A 390 -16.26 26.04 5.86
N VAL A 391 -15.55 25.56 6.88
CA VAL A 391 -16.04 25.48 8.26
C VAL A 391 -15.10 26.26 9.18
N HIS A 392 -15.67 27.08 10.05
CA HIS A 392 -14.94 27.78 11.10
C HIS A 392 -14.79 26.89 12.34
N ALA A 393 -13.97 25.84 12.22
CA ALA A 393 -13.56 25.00 13.33
C ALA A 393 -12.14 24.44 13.11
N PRO A 394 -11.40 24.09 14.18
CA PRO A 394 -10.17 23.32 14.06
C PRO A 394 -10.42 22.00 13.32
N ALA A 395 -9.51 21.59 12.43
CA ALA A 395 -9.67 20.37 11.64
C ALA A 395 -9.82 19.10 12.51
N PHE A 396 -9.08 19.01 13.61
CA PHE A 396 -9.20 17.91 14.58
C PHE A 396 -10.60 17.86 15.24
N HIS A 397 -11.18 19.02 15.53
CA HIS A 397 -12.51 19.11 16.12
C HIS A 397 -13.58 18.63 15.12
N ALA A 398 -13.52 19.12 13.88
CA ALA A 398 -14.40 18.65 12.82
C ALA A 398 -14.25 17.14 12.57
N PHE A 399 -13.01 16.62 12.64
CA PHE A 399 -12.75 15.19 12.52
C PHE A 399 -13.41 14.38 13.63
N SER A 400 -13.25 14.77 14.89
CA SER A 400 -13.85 14.06 16.03
C SER A 400 -15.38 14.05 15.99
N LEU A 401 -16.00 15.11 15.47
CA LEU A 401 -17.45 15.20 15.34
C LEU A 401 -17.99 14.40 14.14
N LEU A 402 -17.28 14.43 13.01
CA LEU A 402 -17.69 13.73 11.79
C LEU A 402 -17.35 12.23 11.80
N SER A 403 -16.39 11.80 12.63
CA SER A 403 -16.08 10.39 12.82
C SER A 403 -17.05 9.66 13.74
N ASP A 404 -17.89 10.39 14.49
CA ASP A 404 -19.00 9.83 15.25
C ASP A 404 -20.32 9.97 14.49
N LEU A 405 -20.73 8.90 13.80
CA LEU A 405 -21.99 8.89 13.07
C LEU A 405 -23.23 8.97 13.99
N CYS A 406 -23.11 8.70 15.29
CA CYS A 406 -24.21 8.90 16.23
C CYS A 406 -24.55 10.38 16.43
N LEU A 407 -23.62 11.29 16.10
CA LEU A 407 -23.86 12.75 16.11
C LEU A 407 -24.49 13.26 14.82
N ARG A 408 -24.46 12.46 13.75
CA ARG A 408 -25.02 12.81 12.44
C ARG A 408 -26.51 13.22 12.49
N PRO A 409 -27.40 12.55 13.24
CA PRO A 409 -28.81 12.94 13.34
C PRO A 409 -29.04 14.38 13.87
N GLN A 410 -28.05 14.98 14.56
CA GLN A 410 -28.18 16.33 15.10
C GLN A 410 -28.17 17.42 14.02
N TRP A 411 -27.61 17.13 12.84
CA TRP A 411 -27.51 18.05 11.71
C TRP A 411 -28.07 17.48 10.40
N ASP A 412 -28.25 16.17 10.32
CA ASP A 412 -28.88 15.47 9.20
C ASP A 412 -30.13 14.74 9.73
N GLN A 413 -31.23 15.47 9.88
CA GLN A 413 -32.48 15.00 10.52
C GLN A 413 -33.12 13.78 9.82
N HIS A 414 -32.62 13.41 8.64
CA HIS A 414 -33.08 12.27 7.85
C HIS A 414 -32.33 10.97 8.16
N TYR A 415 -31.40 10.96 9.12
CA TYR A 415 -30.62 9.76 9.44
C TYR A 415 -30.83 9.38 10.90
N SER A 416 -31.15 8.11 11.14
CA SER A 416 -30.98 7.47 12.45
C SER A 416 -29.73 6.59 12.38
N CYS A 417 -28.82 6.73 13.33
CA CYS A 417 -27.55 5.99 13.35
C CYS A 417 -27.41 5.27 14.69
N GLU A 418 -27.21 3.95 14.63
CA GLU A 418 -26.94 3.10 15.78
C GLU A 418 -25.55 2.47 15.60
N GLU A 419 -24.69 2.57 16.62
CA GLU A 419 -23.41 1.85 16.62
C GLU A 419 -23.70 0.36 16.85
N VAL A 420 -23.43 -0.46 15.82
CA VAL A 420 -23.60 -1.92 15.90
C VAL A 420 -22.40 -2.52 16.60
N GLU A 421 -21.20 -2.09 16.19
CA GLU A 421 -19.98 -2.74 16.63
C GLU A 421 -18.76 -1.82 16.55
N LYS A 422 -18.03 -1.72 17.66
CA LYS A 422 -16.67 -1.17 17.69
C LYS A 422 -15.65 -2.27 17.43
N ALA A 423 -14.89 -2.15 16.35
CA ALA A 423 -13.92 -3.14 15.93
C ALA A 423 -12.54 -2.85 16.52
N ASP A 424 -12.08 -1.61 16.39
CA ASP A 424 -10.90 -1.05 17.06
C ASP A 424 -11.11 0.45 17.35
N GLU A 425 -10.05 1.19 17.66
CA GLU A 425 -10.14 2.65 17.89
C GLU A 425 -10.41 3.44 16.60
N GLU A 426 -10.09 2.88 15.42
CA GLU A 426 -10.12 3.55 14.13
C GLU A 426 -11.20 2.99 13.16
N GLU A 427 -11.85 1.88 13.52
CA GLU A 427 -12.82 1.13 12.73
C GLU A 427 -14.09 0.85 13.54
N ARG A 428 -15.24 1.32 13.04
CA ARG A 428 -16.55 1.17 13.68
C ARG A 428 -17.61 0.80 12.66
N VAL A 429 -18.57 -0.01 13.07
CA VAL A 429 -19.69 -0.42 12.23
C VAL A 429 -20.98 0.22 12.73
N TYR A 430 -21.67 0.90 11.83
CA TYR A 430 -22.91 1.63 12.12
C TYR A 430 -24.06 1.06 11.29
N HIS A 431 -25.23 0.93 11.90
CA HIS A 431 -26.50 0.70 11.22
C HIS A 431 -27.20 2.04 11.06
N VAL A 432 -27.42 2.42 9.82
CA VAL A 432 -27.93 3.72 9.44
C VAL A 432 -29.28 3.52 8.76
N LYS A 433 -30.34 4.07 9.36
CA LYS A 433 -31.71 4.00 8.84
C LYS A 433 -32.10 5.37 8.30
N CYS A 434 -32.64 5.37 7.07
CA CYS A 434 -33.18 6.52 6.39
C CYS A 434 -34.70 6.35 6.29
N PRO A 435 -35.50 7.29 6.83
CA PRO A 435 -36.94 7.26 6.71
C PRO A 435 -37.36 7.48 5.25
N PRO A 436 -38.57 7.03 4.87
CA PRO A 436 -39.06 7.08 3.50
C PRO A 436 -39.19 8.53 3.00
N ILE A 437 -38.67 8.80 1.80
CA ILE A 437 -38.85 10.07 1.09
C ILE A 437 -39.89 9.82 -0.01
N ASN A 438 -40.99 10.57 -0.01
CA ASN A 438 -42.04 10.55 -1.05
C ASN A 438 -42.76 9.21 -1.28
N GLY A 439 -43.04 8.43 -0.23
CA GLY A 439 -43.90 7.24 -0.31
C GLY A 439 -43.21 5.94 -0.78
N GLU A 440 -41.90 5.95 -0.96
CA GLU A 440 -41.09 4.73 -1.06
C GLU A 440 -40.93 4.07 0.32
N SER A 441 -40.54 2.79 0.39
CA SER A 441 -40.15 2.16 1.67
C SER A 441 -38.89 2.81 2.24
N GLY A 442 -38.76 2.81 3.58
CA GLY A 442 -37.53 3.27 4.25
C GLY A 442 -36.31 2.49 3.75
N ARG A 443 -35.11 3.08 3.86
CA ARG A 443 -33.86 2.41 3.45
C ARG A 443 -32.95 2.25 4.64
N ASP A 444 -32.22 1.15 4.68
CA ASP A 444 -31.18 0.95 5.69
C ASP A 444 -29.83 0.63 5.04
N PHE A 445 -28.77 1.00 5.76
CA PHE A 445 -27.38 0.80 5.35
C PHE A 445 -26.60 0.28 6.56
N VAL A 446 -25.64 -0.59 6.32
CA VAL A 446 -24.68 -1.01 7.33
C VAL A 446 -23.31 -0.57 6.86
N PHE A 447 -22.71 0.40 7.55
CA PHE A 447 -21.47 1.05 7.15
C PHE A 447 -20.31 0.65 8.04
N LEU A 448 -19.18 0.28 7.43
CA LEU A 448 -17.87 0.34 8.05
C LEU A 448 -17.32 1.76 7.92
N LEU A 449 -17.13 2.42 9.06
CA LEU A 449 -16.44 3.69 9.19
C LEU A 449 -14.97 3.43 9.54
N SER A 450 -14.07 3.96 8.71
CA SER A 450 -12.63 3.92 8.91
C SER A 450 -12.12 5.35 9.08
N GLU A 451 -11.71 5.71 10.30
CA GLU A 451 -11.16 7.03 10.62
C GLU A 451 -9.63 7.04 10.59
N ARG A 452 -9.03 8.07 9.99
CA ARG A 452 -7.56 8.25 9.93
C ARG A 452 -7.17 9.68 10.28
N GLN A 453 -6.25 9.77 11.22
CA GLN A 453 -5.55 11.01 11.52
C GLN A 453 -4.42 11.26 10.51
N PRO A 454 -4.11 12.53 10.20
CA PRO A 454 -3.10 12.87 9.23
C PRO A 454 -1.68 12.61 9.78
N CYS A 455 -0.80 12.10 8.92
CA CYS A 455 0.61 11.90 9.30
C CYS A 455 1.47 13.17 9.16
N LYS A 456 1.22 14.02 8.14
CA LYS A 456 1.80 15.35 7.89
C LYS A 456 1.25 15.91 6.56
N ASP A 457 0.64 17.09 6.57
CA ASP A 457 -0.01 17.78 5.43
C ASP A 457 -1.09 16.98 4.67
N ASP A 458 -1.45 15.80 5.18
CA ASP A 458 -2.54 14.96 4.69
C ASP A 458 -3.88 15.43 5.32
N PRO A 459 -5.03 15.16 4.69
CA PRO A 459 -6.32 15.40 5.31
C PRO A 459 -6.61 14.38 6.41
N TYR A 460 -7.49 14.74 7.34
CA TYR A 460 -8.18 13.72 8.13
C TYR A 460 -9.17 13.00 7.21
N ILE A 461 -9.25 11.68 7.35
CA ILE A 461 -10.07 10.83 6.48
C ILE A 461 -11.11 10.12 7.34
N VAL A 462 -12.38 10.21 6.94
CA VAL A 462 -13.47 9.39 7.48
C VAL A 462 -14.08 8.66 6.30
N ALA A 463 -13.69 7.41 6.09
CA ALA A 463 -14.16 6.61 4.95
C ALA A 463 -15.32 5.70 5.34
N LEU A 464 -16.32 5.61 4.48
CA LEU A 464 -17.55 4.83 4.65
C LEU A 464 -17.71 3.86 3.51
N ARG A 465 -17.98 2.60 3.85
CA ARG A 465 -18.34 1.56 2.88
C ARG A 465 -19.40 0.64 3.44
N SER A 466 -20.30 0.15 2.60
CA SER A 466 -21.28 -0.84 3.02
C SER A 466 -20.65 -2.21 3.30
N VAL A 467 -21.05 -2.81 4.42
CA VAL A 467 -20.64 -4.15 4.83
C VAL A 467 -21.84 -4.99 5.26
N THR A 468 -21.76 -6.30 5.09
CA THR A 468 -22.82 -7.23 5.55
C THR A 468 -22.43 -7.83 6.89
N VAL A 469 -23.26 -7.61 7.92
CA VAL A 469 -23.04 -8.12 9.28
C VAL A 469 -24.14 -9.12 9.61
N THR A 470 -23.80 -10.30 10.10
CA THR A 470 -24.77 -11.34 10.47
C THR A 470 -25.72 -10.91 11.59
N ALA A 471 -25.26 -10.04 12.48
CA ALA A 471 -26.06 -9.47 13.57
C ALA A 471 -27.18 -8.53 13.09
N VAL A 472 -27.08 -7.96 11.88
CA VAL A 472 -28.07 -7.01 11.32
C VAL A 472 -28.52 -7.46 9.93
N PRO A 473 -29.34 -8.53 9.84
CA PRO A 473 -29.87 -9.00 8.58
C PRO A 473 -30.81 -7.96 7.95
N PRO A 474 -31.09 -8.04 6.63
CA PRO A 474 -32.08 -7.21 5.98
C PRO A 474 -33.46 -7.37 6.66
N GLN A 475 -34.14 -6.27 6.94
CA GLN A 475 -35.47 -6.27 7.54
C GLN A 475 -36.51 -5.99 6.46
N ASP A 476 -37.69 -6.62 6.53
CA ASP A 476 -38.74 -6.46 5.50
C ASP A 476 -39.29 -5.03 5.41
N ASP A 477 -39.20 -4.25 6.49
CA ASP A 477 -39.65 -2.86 6.56
C ASP A 477 -38.72 -1.87 5.83
N TYR A 478 -37.48 -2.28 5.52
CA TYR A 478 -36.45 -1.41 4.94
C TYR A 478 -35.77 -2.04 3.72
N ILE A 479 -35.57 -1.26 2.66
CA ILE A 479 -34.78 -1.68 1.51
C ILE A 479 -33.30 -1.50 1.83
N ARG A 480 -32.60 -2.63 2.07
CA ARG A 480 -31.14 -2.65 2.25
C ARG A 480 -30.46 -2.07 1.03
N SER A 481 -29.88 -0.90 1.21
CA SER A 481 -29.15 -0.17 0.18
C SER A 481 -27.66 -0.26 0.47
N GLU A 482 -26.87 -0.27 -0.59
CA GLU A 482 -25.42 -0.43 -0.49
C GLU A 482 -24.71 0.77 -1.12
N THR A 483 -23.51 1.07 -0.66
CA THR A 483 -22.67 2.16 -1.14
C THR A 483 -21.22 1.70 -1.12
N GLN A 484 -20.59 1.74 -2.29
CA GLN A 484 -19.24 1.24 -2.49
C GLN A 484 -18.18 2.14 -1.81
N CYS A 485 -18.39 3.45 -1.86
CA CYS A 485 -17.48 4.43 -1.30
C CYS A 485 -18.21 5.74 -0.99
N ALA A 486 -18.17 6.17 0.27
CA ALA A 486 -18.56 7.50 0.70
C ALA A 486 -17.62 7.99 1.82
N GLY A 487 -17.71 9.25 2.21
CA GLY A 487 -16.99 9.74 3.39
C GLY A 487 -16.52 11.18 3.29
N PHE A 488 -15.73 11.59 4.28
CA PHE A 488 -15.25 12.96 4.45
C PHE A 488 -13.73 13.03 4.36
N LEU A 489 -13.24 14.06 3.67
CA LEU A 489 -11.86 14.52 3.74
C LEU A 489 -11.84 15.90 4.38
N ILE A 490 -11.04 16.08 5.42
CA ILE A 490 -10.97 17.31 6.19
C ILE A 490 -9.56 17.88 6.11
N TRP A 491 -9.42 19.02 5.47
CA TRP A 491 -8.17 19.74 5.31
C TRP A 491 -8.07 20.88 6.32
N SER A 492 -6.96 20.97 7.04
CA SER A 492 -6.68 22.16 7.85
C SER A 492 -6.25 23.31 6.93
N LYS A 493 -6.96 24.45 6.97
CA LYS A 493 -6.52 25.69 6.31
C LYS A 493 -5.65 26.53 7.25
N ASN A 494 -6.02 26.56 8.52
CA ASN A 494 -5.38 27.29 9.62
C ASN A 494 -5.87 26.70 10.96
N CYS A 495 -5.42 27.24 12.09
CA CYS A 495 -5.76 26.71 13.42
C CYS A 495 -7.26 26.75 13.76
N THR A 496 -8.02 27.61 13.08
CA THR A 496 -9.44 27.87 13.36
C THR A 496 -10.38 27.51 12.22
N ASN A 497 -9.89 27.27 11.00
CA ASN A 497 -10.73 26.89 9.87
C ASN A 497 -10.25 25.61 9.20
N CYS A 498 -11.21 24.85 8.70
CA CYS A 498 -10.98 23.65 7.93
C CYS A 498 -11.88 23.63 6.69
N LYS A 499 -11.44 22.90 5.67
CA LYS A 499 -12.25 22.56 4.50
C LYS A 499 -12.71 21.13 4.65
N VAL A 500 -14.02 20.90 4.72
CA VAL A 500 -14.62 19.57 4.77
C VAL A 500 -15.14 19.24 3.37
N SER A 501 -14.78 18.09 2.83
CA SER A 501 -15.23 17.63 1.52
C SER A 501 -15.89 16.26 1.67
N TYR A 502 -17.18 16.17 1.40
CA TYR A 502 -17.93 14.93 1.37
C TYR A 502 -17.93 14.34 -0.04
N TYR A 503 -17.66 13.04 -0.14
CA TYR A 503 -17.68 12.29 -1.38
C TYR A 503 -18.67 11.14 -1.27
N ASN A 504 -19.36 10.83 -2.37
CA ASN A 504 -20.23 9.66 -2.46
C ASN A 504 -20.23 9.11 -3.90
N GLN A 505 -19.94 7.82 -4.04
CA GLN A 505 -20.17 7.09 -5.27
C GLN A 505 -21.64 6.63 -5.29
N VAL A 506 -22.45 7.27 -6.12
CA VAL A 506 -23.90 7.14 -6.11
C VAL A 506 -24.30 5.75 -6.57
N THR A 507 -25.03 5.04 -5.72
CA THR A 507 -25.65 3.76 -6.06
C THR A 507 -27.09 3.95 -6.51
N LEU A 508 -27.65 2.93 -7.17
CA LEU A 508 -29.01 2.94 -7.71
C LEU A 508 -30.06 3.36 -6.67
N GLY A 509 -29.80 3.09 -5.38
CA GLY A 509 -30.72 3.46 -4.32
C GLY A 509 -30.75 4.96 -3.99
N VAL A 510 -29.64 5.67 -4.13
CA VAL A 510 -29.56 7.11 -3.81
C VAL A 510 -29.66 7.97 -5.09
N LEU A 511 -29.68 7.32 -6.26
CA LEU A 511 -29.74 7.96 -7.56
C LEU A 511 -30.92 8.93 -7.73
N PRO A 512 -32.18 8.62 -7.33
CA PRO A 512 -33.30 9.55 -7.48
C PRO A 512 -33.12 10.83 -6.65
N TYR A 513 -32.58 10.72 -5.44
CA TYR A 513 -32.29 11.85 -4.56
C TYR A 513 -31.19 12.76 -5.14
N VAL A 514 -30.11 12.15 -5.65
CA VAL A 514 -28.99 12.90 -6.26
C VAL A 514 -29.42 13.57 -7.56
N VAL A 515 -30.17 12.87 -8.42
CA VAL A 515 -30.69 13.43 -9.67
C VAL A 515 -31.64 14.59 -9.40
N GLY A 516 -32.54 14.50 -8.42
CA GLY A 516 -33.47 15.58 -8.08
C GLY A 516 -32.78 16.87 -7.60
N ASN A 517 -31.70 16.75 -6.83
CA ASN A 517 -30.91 17.91 -6.42
C ASN A 517 -30.02 18.46 -7.56
N LEU A 518 -29.38 17.59 -8.35
CA LEU A 518 -28.57 18.02 -9.50
C LEU A 518 -29.41 18.66 -10.62
N ALA A 519 -30.68 18.25 -10.76
CA ALA A 519 -31.64 18.85 -11.69
C ALA A 519 -32.28 20.15 -11.14
N GLY A 520 -31.94 20.56 -9.91
CA GLY A 520 -32.45 21.78 -9.28
C GLY A 520 -33.88 21.70 -8.76
N TRP A 521 -34.47 20.50 -8.69
CA TRP A 521 -35.84 20.27 -8.21
C TRP A 521 -35.91 20.08 -6.68
N SER A 522 -34.75 19.97 -6.01
CA SER A 522 -34.62 19.85 -4.55
C SER A 522 -33.37 20.58 -4.06
N ARG A 523 -33.43 21.23 -2.88
CA ARG A 523 -32.30 21.89 -2.19
C ARG A 523 -31.76 21.11 -0.98
N CYS A 524 -32.24 19.89 -0.78
CA CYS A 524 -31.94 19.12 0.42
C CYS A 524 -30.43 18.95 0.69
N MET A 525 -29.59 18.85 -0.34
CA MET A 525 -28.14 18.73 -0.14
C MET A 525 -27.46 20.02 0.34
N GLU A 526 -27.91 21.19 -0.13
CA GLU A 526 -27.40 22.48 0.31
C GLU A 526 -27.84 22.78 1.75
N ASP A 527 -29.08 22.42 2.10
CA ASP A 527 -29.64 22.58 3.44
C ASP A 527 -28.93 21.68 4.46
N THR A 528 -28.65 20.42 4.09
CA THR A 528 -27.88 19.48 4.91
C THR A 528 -26.43 19.93 5.08
N ALA A 529 -25.79 20.44 4.00
CA ALA A 529 -24.44 20.99 4.09
C ALA A 529 -24.38 22.23 5.01
N SER A 530 -25.38 23.12 4.92
CA SER A 530 -25.49 24.30 5.78
C SER A 530 -25.70 23.94 7.25
N SER A 531 -26.54 22.92 7.51
CA SER A 531 -26.76 22.38 8.85
C SER A 531 -25.49 21.76 9.45
N CYS A 532 -24.72 21.05 8.62
CA CYS A 532 -23.41 20.51 9.00
C CYS A 532 -22.42 21.61 9.39
N ILE A 533 -22.29 22.67 8.57
CA ILE A 533 -21.43 23.82 8.86
C ILE A 533 -21.82 24.47 10.21
N ALA A 534 -23.13 24.67 10.44
CA ALA A 534 -23.63 25.25 11.68
C ALA A 534 -23.33 24.35 12.89
N PHE A 535 -23.46 23.03 12.77
CA PHE A 535 -23.16 22.08 13.83
C PHE A 535 -21.67 22.10 14.23
N LEU A 536 -20.78 22.03 13.23
CA LEU A 536 -19.34 22.02 13.48
C LEU A 536 -18.81 23.34 14.10
N GLY A 537 -19.53 24.45 13.91
CA GLY A 537 -19.19 25.76 14.47
C GLY A 537 -19.72 26.04 15.88
N ARG A 538 -20.60 25.20 16.45
CA ARG A 538 -21.28 25.48 17.74
C ARG A 538 -20.37 25.40 18.98
N ASP A 539 -19.33 24.57 18.95
CA ASP A 539 -18.50 24.28 20.13
C ASP A 539 -17.14 25.01 20.13
N VAL A 540 -16.89 25.94 19.20
CA VAL A 540 -15.68 26.78 19.23
C VAL A 540 -15.90 27.94 20.21
N LEU A 541 -15.59 27.72 21.48
CA LEU A 541 -15.54 28.80 22.47
C LEU A 541 -14.61 29.92 21.94
N PRO A 542 -15.01 31.20 21.98
CA PRO A 542 -14.10 32.29 21.66
C PRO A 542 -12.96 32.28 22.69
N VAL A 543 -11.73 32.10 22.21
CA VAL A 543 -10.52 32.31 23.03
C VAL A 543 -10.61 33.74 23.60
N PRO A 544 -10.56 33.95 24.93
CA PRO A 544 -10.57 35.30 25.47
C PRO A 544 -9.35 36.04 24.92
N LEU A 545 -9.60 37.16 24.24
CA LEU A 545 -8.57 38.15 23.94
C LEU A 545 -7.93 38.54 25.27
N HIS A 546 -6.71 38.04 25.55
CA HIS A 546 -5.88 38.61 26.58
C HIS A 546 -5.55 40.04 26.17
N THR A 547 -6.32 40.98 26.70
CA THR A 547 -6.00 42.40 26.69
C THR A 547 -4.78 42.64 27.59
N SER A 548 -3.77 43.27 26.98
CA SER A 548 -2.65 44.04 27.54
C SER A 548 -1.74 43.38 28.57
#